data_AF-A0A660RSM3-F1
#
_entry.id   AF-A0A660RSM3-F1
#
_cell.length_a   1.000
_cell.length_b   1.000
_cell.length_c   1.000
_cell.angle_alpha   90.00
_cell.angle_beta   90.00
_cell.angle_gamma   90.00
#
_symmetry.space_group_name_H-M   'P 1'
#
loop_
_entity.id
_entity.type
_entity.pdbx_description
1 polymer ?
#
loop_
_entity_poly.entity_id
_entity_poly.type
_entity_poly.pdbx_seq_one_letter_code
_entity_poly.pdbx_strand_id
1 'polypeptide(L)' 'MNPGPVLTVAGSDSGGGAGLQQDLKVFTVLGTYGSSVVTAIT' A
#
# COMPACT_ATOMS: atom_id res chain seq x y z
N MET A 1 -6.26 -19.73 3.65
CA MET A 1 -7.39 -18.77 3.51
C MET A 1 -7.04 -17.86 2.34
N ASN A 2 -8.00 -17.50 1.48
CA ASN A 2 -7.77 -16.51 0.42
C ASN A 2 -8.06 -15.12 1.00
N PRO A 3 -7.04 -14.35 1.41
CA PRO A 3 -7.29 -13.07 2.07
C PRO A 3 -7.84 -12.08 1.04
N GLY A 4 -8.88 -11.35 1.41
CA GLY A 4 -9.52 -10.38 0.53
C GLY A 4 -8.56 -9.26 0.10
N PRO A 5 -8.78 -8.64 -1.07
CA PRO A 5 -7.98 -7.52 -1.53
C PRO A 5 -8.21 -6.28 -0.64
N VAL A 6 -7.14 -5.53 -0.35
CA VAL A 6 -7.18 -4.27 0.39
C VAL A 6 -6.64 -3.16 -0.49
N LEU A 7 -7.38 -2.05 -0.58
CA LEU A 7 -7.05 -0.89 -1.39
C LEU A 7 -6.59 0.28 -0.51
N THR A 8 -5.42 0.84 -0.79
CA THR A 8 -5.03 2.17 -0.30
C THR A 8 -5.23 3.24 -1.38
N VAL A 9 -5.53 4.46 -0.97
CA VAL A 9 -5.61 5.65 -1.83
C VAL A 9 -4.68 6.69 -1.22
N ALA A 10 -3.47 6.81 -1.76
CA ALA A 10 -2.39 7.56 -1.14
C ALA A 10 -1.37 8.08 -2.17
N GLY A 11 -0.52 9.02 -1.73
CA GLY A 11 0.65 9.45 -2.48
C GLY A 11 1.75 8.37 -2.49
N SER A 12 2.56 8.39 -3.54
CA SER A 12 3.80 7.61 -3.64
C SER A 12 4.96 8.42 -3.10
N ASP A 13 5.60 7.93 -2.04
CA ASP A 13 6.87 8.45 -1.56
C ASP A 13 8.04 7.65 -2.18
N SER A 14 8.78 8.27 -3.10
CA SER A 14 9.93 7.62 -3.77
C SER A 14 11.06 7.23 -2.81
N GLY A 15 11.15 7.88 -1.63
CA GLY A 15 12.03 7.47 -0.54
C GLY A 15 11.56 6.21 0.20
N GLY A 16 10.31 5.82 0.01
CA GLY A 16 9.69 4.62 0.57
C GLY A 16 9.53 4.64 2.09
N GLY A 17 9.63 5.81 2.72
CA GLY A 17 9.47 6.01 4.17
C GLY A 17 8.01 6.24 4.59
N ALA A 18 7.15 6.65 3.66
CA ALA A 18 5.73 6.91 3.88
C ALA A 18 4.87 6.45 2.67
N GLY A 19 3.63 6.93 2.61
CA GLY A 19 2.74 6.72 1.47
C GLY A 19 2.36 5.26 1.22
N LEU A 20 1.95 4.99 -0.02
CA LEU A 20 1.49 3.66 -0.44
C LEU A 20 2.55 2.56 -0.22
N GLN A 21 3.83 2.92 -0.18
CA GLN A 21 4.93 1.99 0.08
C GLN A 21 4.83 1.39 1.50
N GLN A 22 4.49 2.19 2.51
CA GLN A 22 4.31 1.70 3.87
C GLN A 22 2.97 0.99 4.04
N ASP A 23 1.91 1.48 3.38
CA ASP A 23 0.62 0.80 3.38
C ASP A 23 0.76 -0.64 2.86
N LEU A 24 1.39 -0.82 1.69
CA LEU A 24 1.58 -2.14 1.07
C LEU A 24 2.49 -3.06 1.92
N LYS A 25 3.48 -2.52 2.65
CA LYS A 25 4.28 -3.29 3.61
C LYS A 25 3.40 -3.80 4.76
N VAL A 26 2.56 -2.93 5.33
CA VAL A 26 1.63 -3.33 6.40
C VAL A 26 0.63 -4.36 5.89
N PHE A 27 0.07 -4.18 4.69
CA PHE A 27 -0.85 -5.13 4.07
C PHE A 27 -0.21 -6.52 3.89
N THR A 28 1.08 -6.55 3.51
CA THR A 28 1.85 -7.79 3.40
C THR A 28 2.02 -8.47 4.76
N VAL A 29 2.39 -7.71 5.80
CA VAL A 29 2.53 -8.23 7.18
C VAL A 29 1.20 -8.77 7.72
N LEU A 30 0.09 -8.14 7.37
CA LEU A 30 -1.26 -8.59 7.72
C LEU A 30 -1.76 -9.77 6.86
N GLY A 31 -0.95 -10.24 5.91
CA GLY A 31 -1.28 -11.39 5.06
C GLY A 31 -2.39 -11.08 4.05
N THR A 32 -2.48 -9.86 3.54
CA THR A 32 -3.50 -9.43 2.57
C THR A 32 -2.92 -9.20 1.18
N TYR A 33 -3.78 -9.18 0.15
CA TYR A 33 -3.40 -8.74 -1.19
C TYR A 33 -3.60 -7.23 -1.32
N GLY A 34 -2.50 -6.48 -1.18
CA GLY A 34 -2.50 -5.01 -1.26
C GLY A 34 -2.57 -4.46 -2.68
N SER A 35 -3.37 -3.42 -2.88
CA SER A 35 -3.48 -2.63 -4.11
C SER A 35 -3.49 -1.13 -3.77
N SER A 36 -3.18 -0.27 -4.75
CA SER A 36 -3.09 1.18 -4.55
C SER A 36 -3.69 1.99 -5.69
N VAL A 37 -4.39 3.08 -5.36
CA VAL A 37 -4.62 4.22 -6.26
C VAL A 37 -3.63 5.32 -5.90
N VAL A 38 -2.79 5.71 -6.86
CA VAL A 38 -1.77 6.74 -6.68
C VAL A 38 -2.40 8.12 -6.87
N THR A 39 -2.34 8.98 -5.86
CA THR A 39 -2.91 10.34 -5.92
C THR A 39 -1.88 11.44 -6.22
N ALA A 40 -0.62 11.18 -5.90
CA ALA A 40 0.51 12.09 -6.11
C ALA A 40 1.82 11.28 -6.11
N ILE A 41 2.91 11.88 -6.60
CA ILE A 41 4.27 11.33 -6.53
C ILE A 41 5.18 12.38 -5.90
N THR A 42 5.97 11.98 -4.91
CA THR A 42 6.94 12.82 -4.19
C THR A 42 8.31 12.18 -4.14
#